data_AF-A0A209D7F4-F1
#
_entry.id   AF-A0A209D7F4-F1
#
_cell.length_a   1.000
_cell.length_b   1.000
_cell.length_c   1.000
_cell.angle_alpha   90.00
_cell.angle_beta   90.00
_cell.angle_gamma   90.00
#
_symmetry.space_group_name_H-M   'P 1'
#
loop_
_entity.id
_entity.type
_entity.pdbx_description
1 polymer ?
#
loop_
_entity_poly.entity_id
_entity_poly.type
_entity_poly.pdbx_seq_one_letter_code
_entity_poly.pdbx_strand_id
1 'polypeptide(L)'
;MPLISEEPQIPESAQGPRVTPAAGRTAPTPRPVPGPRSAATPRPGRPGPGPARPAPPAQRAHPAPAAPAAPAPVPAAPARPEPTENRSAPQIQLIPAPAGSALDAAEEAVDLLLESGRAPGDILVLTTGEQHPWAAHELSFGEAAYWAQHDAGDDVFFADVSAADRARSRPVVVVAVNGDDDRTVARTLPVARDRAAALLIVCGDPQTINSALGAGV
;
A
#
# COMPACT_ATOMS: atom_id res chain seq x y z
N MET A 1 17.10 -27.51 -60.92
CA MET A 1 15.76 -27.50 -60.30
C MET A 1 15.55 -26.13 -59.67
N PRO A 2 14.60 -25.30 -60.14
CA PRO A 2 14.25 -24.06 -59.44
C PRO A 2 13.14 -24.35 -58.40
N LEU A 3 13.34 -23.87 -57.18
CA LEU A 3 12.35 -23.90 -56.10
C LEU A 3 11.52 -22.62 -56.20
N ILE A 4 10.25 -22.77 -56.55
CA ILE A 4 9.25 -21.69 -56.48
C ILE A 4 8.93 -21.41 -55.01
N SER A 5 9.17 -20.17 -54.56
CA SER A 5 8.60 -19.67 -53.31
C SER A 5 7.24 -19.09 -53.64
N GLU A 6 6.18 -19.83 -53.31
CA GLU A 6 4.80 -19.36 -53.38
C GLU A 6 4.47 -18.69 -52.05
N GLU A 7 4.68 -17.37 -52.00
CA GLU A 7 4.21 -16.52 -50.91
C GLU A 7 2.75 -16.12 -51.21
N PRO A 8 1.75 -16.48 -50.38
CA PRO A 8 0.37 -16.09 -50.63
C PRO A 8 0.20 -14.59 -50.38
N GLN A 9 -0.01 -13.85 -51.47
CA GLN A 9 -0.41 -12.45 -51.45
C GLN A 9 -1.71 -12.28 -50.67
N ILE A 10 -1.66 -11.55 -49.57
CA ILE A 10 -2.82 -11.20 -48.76
C ILE A 10 -3.65 -10.16 -49.55
N PRO A 11 -4.93 -10.41 -49.87
CA PRO A 11 -5.76 -9.43 -50.54
C PRO A 11 -6.06 -8.25 -49.61
N GLU A 12 -5.49 -7.10 -49.92
CA GLU A 12 -5.85 -5.80 -49.36
C GLU A 12 -7.23 -5.40 -49.90
N SER A 13 -8.29 -5.67 -49.12
CA SER A 13 -9.62 -5.14 -49.36
C SER A 13 -10.49 -5.20 -48.11
N ALA A 14 -10.55 -4.09 -47.39
CA ALA A 14 -11.74 -3.69 -46.62
C ALA A 14 -11.70 -2.17 -46.41
N GLN A 15 -11.91 -1.41 -47.49
CA GLN A 15 -12.33 -0.01 -47.38
C GLN A 15 -13.71 0.02 -46.71
N GLY A 16 -13.73 0.27 -45.41
CA GLY A 16 -14.94 0.52 -44.65
C GLY A 16 -15.66 1.81 -45.11
N PRO A 17 -16.98 1.90 -44.90
CA PRO A 17 -17.80 3.00 -45.38
C PRO A 17 -17.39 4.32 -44.72
N ARG A 18 -17.09 5.31 -45.56
CA ARG A 18 -16.84 6.71 -45.19
C ARG A 18 -18.10 7.28 -44.51
N VAL A 19 -18.01 7.56 -43.21
CA VAL A 19 -19.03 8.33 -42.49
C VAL A 19 -18.82 9.81 -42.80
N THR A 20 -19.85 10.44 -43.36
CA THR A 20 -19.93 11.89 -43.57
C THR A 20 -20.16 12.59 -42.23
N PRO A 21 -19.44 13.67 -41.89
CA PRO A 21 -19.74 14.43 -40.69
C PRO A 21 -20.99 15.28 -40.92
N ALA A 22 -22.04 15.02 -40.14
CA ALA A 22 -23.20 15.89 -40.06
C ALA A 22 -22.83 17.18 -39.32
N ALA A 23 -23.14 18.31 -39.95
CA ALA A 23 -23.05 19.63 -39.35
C ALA A 23 -24.13 19.83 -38.27
N GLY A 24 -23.74 20.46 -37.17
CA GLY A 24 -24.65 21.22 -36.32
C GLY A 24 -24.96 20.61 -34.95
N ARG A 25 -24.18 21.04 -33.95
CA ARG A 25 -24.70 21.48 -32.63
C ARG A 25 -23.58 22.20 -31.91
N THR A 26 -23.66 23.53 -31.92
CA THR A 26 -22.89 24.40 -31.04
C THR A 26 -23.32 24.14 -29.60
N ALA A 27 -22.43 23.53 -28.81
CA ALA A 27 -22.60 23.45 -27.36
C ALA A 27 -22.36 24.86 -26.77
N PRO A 28 -23.21 25.34 -25.85
CA PRO A 28 -22.96 26.60 -25.16
C PRO A 28 -21.81 26.43 -24.16
N THR A 29 -20.74 27.19 -24.36
CA THR A 29 -19.62 27.31 -23.43
C THR A 29 -20.12 27.79 -22.06
N PRO A 30 -19.77 27.14 -20.93
CA PRO A 30 -20.10 27.64 -19.60
C PRO A 30 -19.41 28.99 -19.37
N ARG A 31 -20.18 30.01 -18.94
CA ARG A 31 -19.60 31.30 -18.55
C ARG A 31 -18.73 31.13 -17.29
N PRO A 32 -17.57 31.80 -17.21
CA PRO A 32 -16.80 31.85 -15.98
C PRO A 32 -17.58 32.58 -14.89
N VAL A 33 -17.78 31.92 -13.75
CA VAL A 33 -18.28 32.56 -12.52
C VAL A 33 -17.13 33.37 -11.88
N PRO A 34 -17.35 34.67 -11.58
CA PRO A 34 -16.38 35.46 -10.83
C PRO A 34 -16.22 34.92 -9.41
N GLY A 35 -15.05 34.33 -9.12
CA GLY A 35 -14.71 33.88 -7.77
C GLY A 35 -14.58 35.05 -6.77
N PRO A 36 -14.88 34.83 -5.48
CA PRO A 36 -14.68 35.83 -4.44
C PRO A 36 -13.18 36.09 -4.22
N ARG A 37 -12.82 37.37 -4.14
CA ARG A 37 -11.46 37.86 -3.88
C ARG A 37 -10.97 37.34 -2.52
N SER A 38 -9.94 36.50 -2.52
CA SER A 38 -9.21 36.16 -1.29
C SER A 38 -8.31 37.33 -0.89
N ALA A 39 -8.53 37.82 0.32
CA ALA A 39 -7.80 38.90 0.93
C ALA A 39 -6.36 38.48 1.30
N ALA A 40 -5.47 39.44 1.12
CA ALA A 40 -4.08 39.59 1.57
C ALA A 40 -3.50 38.55 2.55
N THR A 41 -2.34 38.04 2.17
CA THR A 41 -1.36 37.38 3.03
C THR A 41 -0.74 38.36 4.04
N PRO A 42 -0.67 38.04 5.34
CA PRO A 42 0.21 38.73 6.27
C PRO A 42 1.65 38.24 6.07
N ARG A 43 2.56 39.21 5.84
CA ARG A 43 4.01 39.05 5.79
C ARG A 43 4.55 38.49 7.13
N PRO A 44 5.30 37.38 7.15
CA PRO A 44 5.99 36.96 8.36
C PRO A 44 7.09 37.95 8.73
N GLY A 45 6.95 38.54 9.92
CA GLY A 45 7.94 39.39 10.57
C GLY A 45 9.19 38.60 10.94
N ARG A 46 10.32 39.28 10.80
CA ARG A 46 11.69 38.84 11.12
C ARG A 46 11.80 38.51 12.63
N PRO A 47 12.31 37.34 13.04
CA PRO A 47 12.61 37.07 14.45
C PRO A 47 13.80 37.93 14.91
N GLY A 48 13.59 38.71 15.97
CA GLY A 48 14.66 39.43 16.68
C GLY A 48 15.52 38.49 17.54
N PRO A 49 16.69 38.93 18.01
CA PRO A 49 17.66 38.09 18.69
C PRO A 49 17.20 37.76 20.12
N GLY A 50 17.16 36.47 20.46
CA GLY A 50 16.86 36.00 21.81
C GLY A 50 18.01 36.24 22.80
N PRO A 51 17.73 36.32 24.11
CA PRO A 51 18.74 36.51 25.14
C PRO A 51 19.53 35.23 25.45
N ALA A 52 20.74 35.45 25.97
CA ALA A 52 21.84 34.50 26.09
C ALA A 52 21.60 33.31 27.04
N ARG A 53 22.10 32.13 26.61
CA ARG A 53 22.23 30.90 27.39
C ARG A 53 23.34 31.05 28.46
N PRO A 54 23.11 30.68 29.72
CA PRO A 54 24.18 30.57 30.72
C PRO A 54 25.11 29.38 30.45
N ALA A 55 26.42 29.60 30.62
CA ALA A 55 27.48 28.62 30.43
C ALA A 55 27.52 27.55 31.55
N PRO A 56 27.98 26.32 31.27
CA PRO A 56 28.24 25.31 32.29
C PRO A 56 29.61 25.55 32.98
N PRO A 57 29.76 25.21 34.28
CA PRO A 57 31.02 25.38 34.99
C PRO A 57 32.07 24.33 34.61
N ALA A 58 33.31 24.79 34.48
CA ALA A 58 34.50 24.01 34.19
C ALA A 58 34.88 23.07 35.34
N GLN A 59 35.11 21.79 35.03
CA GLN A 59 35.74 20.85 35.95
C GLN A 59 37.25 20.76 35.66
N ARG A 60 38.02 20.99 36.72
CA ARG A 60 39.47 21.10 36.80
C ARG A 60 40.12 19.73 36.55
N ALA A 61 41.25 19.72 35.86
CA ALA A 61 41.95 18.52 35.45
C ALA A 61 43.17 18.17 36.34
N HIS A 62 43.34 16.85 36.57
CA HIS A 62 44.58 16.06 36.82
C HIS A 62 45.31 16.17 38.18
N PRO A 63 46.11 15.15 38.62
CA PRO A 63 46.69 14.03 37.84
C PRO A 63 46.60 12.61 38.45
N ALA A 64 46.87 11.61 37.60
CA ALA A 64 47.21 10.22 37.95
C ALA A 64 48.69 10.13 38.43
N PRO A 65 49.21 9.00 39.01
CA PRO A 65 49.42 7.75 38.24
C PRO A 65 49.32 6.44 39.05
N ALA A 66 49.02 5.32 38.38
CA ALA A 66 49.69 4.00 38.50
C ALA A 66 48.85 2.90 37.80
N ALA A 67 49.43 2.27 36.78
CA ALA A 67 49.06 0.93 36.32
C ALA A 67 49.99 -0.11 37.02
N PRO A 68 49.84 -1.45 36.88
CA PRO A 68 48.92 -2.22 36.03
C PRO A 68 48.26 -3.45 36.73
N ALA A 69 47.12 -3.94 36.20
CA ALA A 69 46.73 -5.36 36.27
C ALA A 69 45.49 -5.60 35.38
N ALA A 70 45.58 -6.56 34.45
CA ALA A 70 44.42 -7.11 33.75
C ALA A 70 43.58 -7.97 34.71
N PRO A 71 42.24 -7.98 34.57
CA PRO A 71 41.59 -9.25 34.22
C PRO A 71 40.34 -9.14 33.32
N ALA A 72 40.19 -10.16 32.46
CA ALA A 72 38.98 -10.83 31.96
C ALA A 72 37.80 -10.06 31.29
N PRO A 73 37.17 -10.65 30.24
CA PRO A 73 36.02 -10.06 29.56
C PRO A 73 34.76 -10.17 30.42
N VAL A 74 34.03 -9.06 30.56
CA VAL A 74 32.69 -9.02 31.14
C VAL A 74 31.69 -9.72 30.21
N PRO A 75 30.84 -10.65 30.70
CA PRO A 75 29.81 -11.26 29.87
C PRO A 75 28.72 -10.22 29.57
N ALA A 76 28.33 -10.15 28.30
CA ALA A 76 27.20 -9.35 27.85
C ALA A 76 25.96 -9.73 28.66
N ALA A 77 25.31 -8.74 29.26
CA ALA A 77 24.01 -8.91 29.88
C ALA A 77 23.02 -9.45 28.82
N PRO A 78 22.20 -10.46 29.13
CA PRO A 78 21.20 -10.94 28.19
C PRO A 78 20.22 -9.81 27.91
N ALA A 79 19.99 -9.54 26.62
CA ALA A 79 18.91 -8.67 26.18
C ALA A 79 17.62 -9.14 26.85
N ARG A 80 16.93 -8.21 27.50
CA ARG A 80 15.58 -8.45 28.04
C ARG A 80 14.72 -8.94 26.87
N PRO A 81 13.95 -10.03 27.04
CA PRO A 81 12.90 -10.31 26.07
C PRO A 81 11.97 -9.09 26.05
N GLU A 82 11.86 -8.46 24.89
CA GLU A 82 10.81 -7.47 24.63
C GLU A 82 9.48 -8.09 25.08
N PRO A 83 8.62 -7.34 25.79
CA PRO A 83 7.33 -7.88 26.17
C PRO A 83 6.63 -8.32 24.89
N THR A 84 6.19 -9.58 24.83
CA THR A 84 5.15 -9.98 23.88
C THR A 84 3.96 -9.10 24.21
N GLU A 85 3.84 -7.98 23.49
CA GLU A 85 2.67 -7.13 23.56
C GLU A 85 1.47 -8.04 23.35
N ASN A 86 0.53 -7.96 24.26
CA ASN A 86 -0.74 -8.68 24.18
C ASN A 86 -1.48 -8.14 22.96
N ARG A 87 -1.13 -8.64 21.76
CA ARG A 87 -1.67 -8.18 20.49
C ARG A 87 -3.13 -8.62 20.46
N SER A 88 -4.03 -7.70 20.79
CA SER A 88 -5.45 -7.89 20.54
C SER A 88 -5.62 -8.32 19.09
N ALA A 89 -6.43 -9.37 18.87
CA ALA A 89 -6.73 -9.80 17.52
C ALA A 89 -7.31 -8.62 16.71
N PRO A 90 -6.99 -8.49 15.42
CA PRO A 90 -7.53 -7.42 14.60
C PRO A 90 -9.05 -7.54 14.52
N GLN A 91 -9.72 -6.39 14.47
CA GLN A 91 -11.14 -6.33 14.13
C GLN A 91 -11.32 -6.83 12.70
N ILE A 92 -12.30 -7.70 12.46
CA ILE A 92 -12.61 -8.20 11.13
C ILE A 92 -13.90 -7.53 10.64
N GLN A 93 -13.85 -6.95 9.44
CA GLN A 93 -14.99 -6.40 8.72
C GLN A 93 -15.17 -7.15 7.40
N LEU A 94 -16.42 -7.50 7.09
CA LEU A 94 -16.79 -8.14 5.84
C LEU A 94 -17.55 -7.13 4.95
N ILE A 95 -17.14 -7.03 3.69
CA ILE A 95 -17.85 -6.29 2.64
C ILE A 95 -18.33 -7.33 1.60
N PRO A 96 -19.64 -7.63 1.55
CA PRO A 96 -20.16 -8.59 0.58
C PRO A 96 -19.94 -8.11 -0.86
N ALA A 97 -19.27 -8.92 -1.67
CA ALA A 97 -19.07 -8.68 -3.10
C ALA A 97 -18.88 -10.00 -3.84
N PRO A 98 -19.45 -10.19 -5.05
CA PRO A 98 -19.06 -11.32 -5.91
C PRO A 98 -17.59 -11.22 -6.31
N ALA A 99 -16.95 -12.35 -6.64
CA ALA A 99 -15.52 -12.40 -6.98
C ALA A 99 -15.12 -11.39 -8.07
N GLY A 100 -15.97 -11.23 -9.11
CA GLY A 100 -15.73 -10.29 -10.21
C GLY A 100 -15.79 -8.80 -9.84
N SER A 101 -16.31 -8.44 -8.67
CA SER A 101 -16.33 -7.05 -8.17
C SER A 101 -15.70 -6.90 -6.78
N ALA A 102 -15.01 -7.94 -6.30
CA ALA A 102 -14.34 -7.90 -5.00
C ALA A 102 -13.16 -6.93 -4.99
N LEU A 103 -12.51 -6.74 -6.16
CA LEU A 103 -11.44 -5.77 -6.33
C LEU A 103 -11.98 -4.34 -6.22
N ASP A 104 -13.02 -4.01 -6.99
CA ASP A 104 -13.68 -2.69 -6.92
C ASP A 104 -14.14 -2.39 -5.48
N ALA A 105 -14.75 -3.35 -4.80
CA ALA A 105 -15.17 -3.18 -3.41
C ALA A 105 -13.99 -2.95 -2.44
N ALA A 106 -12.82 -3.52 -2.73
CA ALA A 106 -11.61 -3.26 -1.96
C ALA A 106 -11.04 -1.87 -2.23
N GLU A 107 -11.06 -1.40 -3.49
CA GLU A 107 -10.64 -0.04 -3.86
C GLU A 107 -11.54 1.01 -3.19
N GLU A 108 -12.85 0.84 -3.23
CA GLU A 108 -13.80 1.71 -2.51
C GLU A 108 -13.56 1.71 -1.00
N ALA A 109 -13.23 0.54 -0.41
CA ALA A 109 -12.87 0.47 1.00
C ALA A 109 -11.57 1.22 1.32
N VAL A 110 -10.57 1.17 0.43
CA VAL A 110 -9.34 1.95 0.55
C VAL A 110 -9.63 3.43 0.47
N ASP A 111 -10.45 3.88 -0.48
CA ASP A 111 -10.84 5.29 -0.63
C ASP A 111 -11.50 5.81 0.65
N LEU A 112 -12.46 5.06 1.22
CA LEU A 112 -13.10 5.43 2.49
C LEU A 112 -12.11 5.49 3.66
N LEU A 113 -11.13 4.59 3.71
CA LEU A 113 -10.08 4.63 4.73
C LEU A 113 -9.23 5.91 4.59
N LEU A 114 -8.85 6.27 3.38
CA LEU A 114 -8.08 7.48 3.09
C LEU A 114 -8.89 8.75 3.41
N GLU A 115 -10.15 8.81 3.01
CA GLU A 115 -11.08 9.90 3.33
C GLU A 115 -11.27 10.08 4.84
N SER A 116 -11.26 8.97 5.60
CA SER A 116 -11.32 9.00 7.06
C SER A 116 -10.02 9.47 7.74
N GLY A 117 -8.97 9.74 6.95
CA GLY A 117 -7.68 10.24 7.42
C GLY A 117 -6.66 9.16 7.77
N ARG A 118 -6.87 7.91 7.34
CA ARG A 118 -5.85 6.86 7.49
C ARG A 118 -4.65 7.18 6.60
N ALA A 119 -3.44 6.98 7.12
CA ALA A 119 -2.24 7.15 6.32
C ALA A 119 -2.17 6.08 5.22
N PRO A 120 -1.83 6.42 3.97
CA PRO A 120 -1.66 5.45 2.88
C PRO A 120 -0.71 4.28 3.24
N GLY A 121 0.42 4.63 3.86
CA GLY A 121 1.41 3.69 4.39
C GLY A 121 0.88 2.67 5.42
N ASP A 122 -0.28 2.91 6.01
CA ASP A 122 -0.92 2.00 6.97
C ASP A 122 -1.79 0.92 6.31
N ILE A 123 -1.97 0.97 4.99
CA ILE A 123 -2.93 0.14 4.26
C ILE A 123 -2.19 -0.85 3.35
N LEU A 124 -2.44 -2.14 3.53
CA LEU A 124 -2.02 -3.22 2.64
C LEU A 124 -3.25 -3.77 1.93
N VAL A 125 -3.22 -3.90 0.61
CA VAL A 125 -4.27 -4.55 -0.18
C VAL A 125 -3.73 -5.87 -0.73
N LEU A 126 -4.47 -6.96 -0.51
CA LEU A 126 -4.15 -8.29 -1.00
C LEU A 126 -5.25 -8.79 -1.95
N THR A 127 -4.86 -9.28 -3.12
CA THR A 127 -5.77 -9.95 -4.07
C THR A 127 -5.55 -11.46 -4.04
N THR A 128 -6.61 -12.26 -4.07
CA THR A 128 -6.50 -13.74 -4.09
C THR A 128 -6.52 -14.35 -5.49
N GLY A 129 -6.97 -13.59 -6.48
CA GLY A 129 -7.10 -13.99 -7.88
C GLY A 129 -6.20 -13.16 -8.78
N GLU A 130 -6.79 -12.42 -9.72
CA GLU A 130 -6.02 -11.52 -10.58
C GLU A 130 -5.35 -10.40 -9.75
N GLN A 131 -4.09 -10.11 -10.07
CA GLN A 131 -3.36 -9.05 -9.38
C GLN A 131 -3.93 -7.66 -9.73
N HIS A 132 -3.95 -6.76 -8.76
CA HIS A 132 -4.38 -5.38 -8.98
C HIS A 132 -3.58 -4.70 -10.12
N PRO A 133 -4.23 -3.97 -11.06
CA PRO A 133 -3.58 -3.40 -12.24
C PRO A 133 -2.38 -2.49 -11.93
N TRP A 134 -2.45 -1.72 -10.84
CA TRP A 134 -1.33 -0.90 -10.38
C TRP A 134 -0.11 -1.75 -9.98
N ALA A 135 -0.30 -2.83 -9.22
CA ALA A 135 0.81 -3.69 -8.80
C ALA A 135 1.45 -4.40 -10.01
N ALA A 136 0.64 -4.84 -10.97
CA ALA A 136 1.13 -5.40 -12.22
C ALA A 136 1.96 -4.37 -13.02
N HIS A 137 1.54 -3.11 -13.06
CA HIS A 137 2.30 -2.03 -13.68
C HIS A 137 3.63 -1.76 -12.97
N GLU A 138 3.63 -1.62 -11.64
CA GLU A 138 4.85 -1.34 -10.88
C GLU A 138 5.87 -2.49 -10.98
N LEU A 139 5.41 -3.74 -10.92
CA LEU A 139 6.27 -4.91 -11.12
C LEU A 139 6.93 -4.94 -12.50
N SER A 140 6.30 -4.35 -13.52
CA SER A 140 6.89 -4.26 -14.87
C SER A 140 8.16 -3.38 -14.91
N PHE A 141 8.34 -2.47 -13.94
CA PHE A 141 9.56 -1.66 -13.78
C PHE A 141 10.64 -2.36 -12.95
N GLY A 142 10.33 -3.51 -12.34
CA GLY A 142 11.27 -4.38 -11.66
C GLY A 142 10.90 -4.69 -10.21
N GLU A 143 11.01 -5.96 -9.85
CA GLU A 143 10.61 -6.46 -8.53
C GLU A 143 11.36 -5.76 -7.38
N ALA A 144 12.66 -5.49 -7.53
CA ALA A 144 13.44 -4.85 -6.46
C ALA A 144 12.93 -3.43 -6.14
N ALA A 145 12.57 -2.64 -7.14
CA ALA A 145 12.02 -1.30 -6.94
C ALA A 145 10.61 -1.37 -6.33
N TYR A 146 9.78 -2.29 -6.82
CA TYR A 146 8.44 -2.53 -6.30
C TYR A 146 8.43 -2.86 -4.80
N TRP A 147 9.29 -3.79 -4.36
CA TRP A 147 9.37 -4.12 -2.93
C TRP A 147 10.05 -3.04 -2.09
N ALA A 148 10.91 -2.20 -2.67
CA ALA A 148 11.44 -1.05 -1.97
C ALA A 148 10.33 -0.03 -1.61
N GLN A 149 9.27 0.10 -2.42
CA GLN A 149 8.10 0.94 -2.09
C GLN A 149 7.36 0.40 -0.86
N HIS A 150 7.18 -0.92 -0.78
CA HIS A 150 6.64 -1.56 0.41
C HIS A 150 7.51 -1.31 1.65
N ASP A 151 8.83 -1.34 1.46
CA ASP A 151 9.80 -1.11 2.54
C ASP A 151 9.87 0.35 3.00
N ALA A 152 9.61 1.30 2.10
CA ALA A 152 9.47 2.72 2.43
C ALA A 152 8.20 2.97 3.25
N GLY A 153 7.07 2.35 2.86
CA GLY A 153 5.82 2.47 3.61
C GLY A 153 5.17 3.85 3.50
N ASP A 154 5.43 4.59 2.42
CA ASP A 154 4.89 5.93 2.21
C ASP A 154 3.49 5.93 1.55
N ASP A 155 3.13 4.84 0.86
CA ASP A 155 1.90 4.72 0.07
C ASP A 155 1.14 3.41 0.36
N VAL A 156 -0.11 3.31 -0.11
CA VAL A 156 -0.89 2.07 -0.14
C VAL A 156 -0.12 1.04 -0.94
N PHE A 157 0.03 -0.16 -0.38
CA PHE A 157 0.73 -1.22 -1.08
C PHE A 157 -0.24 -2.31 -1.51
N PHE A 158 -0.21 -2.65 -2.80
CA PHE A 158 -1.04 -3.69 -3.40
C PHE A 158 -0.15 -4.89 -3.71
N ALA A 159 -0.56 -6.08 -3.30
CA ALA A 159 0.16 -7.31 -3.60
C ALA A 159 -0.79 -8.47 -3.89
N ASP A 160 -0.29 -9.44 -4.65
CA ASP A 160 -0.93 -10.75 -4.72
C ASP A 160 -0.70 -11.52 -3.41
N VAL A 161 -1.66 -12.37 -3.09
CA VAL A 161 -1.63 -13.17 -1.88
C VAL A 161 -0.46 -14.14 -1.77
N SER A 162 0.11 -14.59 -2.90
CA SER A 162 1.33 -15.41 -2.90
C SER A 162 2.51 -14.71 -2.25
N ALA A 163 2.47 -13.37 -2.13
CA ALA A 163 3.48 -12.57 -1.47
C ALA A 163 3.09 -12.12 -0.06
N ALA A 164 1.96 -12.59 0.50
CA ALA A 164 1.47 -12.21 1.83
C ALA A 164 2.47 -12.58 2.95
N ASP A 165 3.28 -13.62 2.76
CA ASP A 165 4.34 -13.99 3.71
C ASP A 165 5.54 -13.04 3.71
N ARG A 166 5.78 -12.37 2.57
CA ARG A 166 6.84 -11.36 2.41
C ARG A 166 6.38 -9.98 2.90
N ALA A 167 5.09 -9.68 2.78
CA ALA A 167 4.53 -8.40 3.19
C ALA A 167 4.74 -8.17 4.70
N ARG A 168 5.08 -6.94 5.08
CA ARG A 168 5.18 -6.51 6.47
C ARG A 168 3.77 -6.27 7.00
N SER A 169 3.58 -6.47 8.30
CA SER A 169 2.31 -6.16 8.95
C SER A 169 2.01 -4.67 8.84
N ARG A 170 0.76 -4.32 8.59
CA ARG A 170 0.25 -2.95 8.54
C ARG A 170 -0.96 -2.80 9.47
N PRO A 171 -1.27 -1.58 9.95
CA PRO A 171 -2.46 -1.35 10.76
C PRO A 171 -3.76 -1.85 10.10
N VAL A 172 -3.89 -1.72 8.78
CA VAL A 172 -5.03 -2.24 8.01
C VAL A 172 -4.58 -3.13 6.87
N VAL A 173 -5.26 -4.26 6.76
CA VAL A 173 -5.19 -5.12 5.58
C VAL A 173 -6.58 -5.19 4.96
N VAL A 174 -6.66 -4.94 3.66
CA VAL A 174 -7.86 -5.14 2.84
C VAL A 174 -7.60 -6.33 1.93
N VAL A 175 -8.49 -7.32 1.93
CA VAL A 175 -8.37 -8.52 1.08
C VAL A 175 -9.50 -8.54 0.08
N ALA A 176 -9.18 -8.47 -1.21
CA ALA A 176 -10.11 -8.74 -2.29
C ALA A 176 -10.10 -10.25 -2.61
N VAL A 177 -11.20 -10.94 -2.32
CA VAL A 177 -11.41 -12.34 -2.68
C VAL A 177 -11.92 -12.40 -4.12
N ASN A 178 -11.05 -12.06 -5.06
CA ASN A 178 -11.35 -11.90 -6.48
C ASN A 178 -10.97 -13.13 -7.33
N GLY A 179 -10.87 -14.30 -6.69
CA GLY A 179 -10.64 -15.58 -7.36
C GLY A 179 -11.57 -16.65 -6.79
N ASP A 180 -11.83 -17.69 -7.58
CA ASP A 180 -12.83 -18.71 -7.26
C ASP A 180 -12.25 -19.94 -6.51
N ASP A 181 -11.03 -19.84 -5.97
CA ASP A 181 -10.39 -20.95 -5.22
C ASP A 181 -10.56 -20.77 -3.70
N ASP A 182 -11.62 -21.36 -3.16
CA ASP A 182 -11.90 -21.41 -1.72
C ASP A 182 -10.72 -21.93 -0.89
N ARG A 183 -9.88 -22.83 -1.44
CA ARG A 183 -8.70 -23.35 -0.71
C ARG A 183 -7.63 -22.29 -0.58
N THR A 184 -7.47 -21.44 -1.59
CA THR A 184 -6.57 -20.29 -1.54
C THR A 184 -7.07 -19.29 -0.50
N VAL A 185 -8.38 -19.00 -0.45
CA VAL A 185 -8.97 -18.15 0.58
C VAL A 185 -8.74 -18.70 1.99
N ALA A 186 -9.01 -20.00 2.20
CA ALA A 186 -8.82 -20.65 3.50
C ALA A 186 -7.37 -20.64 4.00
N ARG A 187 -6.38 -20.76 3.10
CA ARG A 187 -4.95 -20.63 3.47
C ARG A 187 -4.54 -19.17 3.72
N THR A 188 -5.16 -18.25 2.99
CA THR A 188 -4.76 -16.83 2.95
C THR A 188 -5.27 -16.04 4.13
N LEU A 189 -6.57 -16.16 4.45
CA LEU A 189 -7.19 -15.28 5.44
C LEU A 189 -6.49 -15.31 6.80
N PRO A 190 -5.97 -16.45 7.30
CA PRO A 190 -5.13 -16.47 8.49
C PRO A 190 -3.85 -15.63 8.34
N VAL A 191 -3.14 -15.76 7.21
CA VAL A 191 -1.91 -14.98 6.95
C VAL A 191 -2.25 -13.49 6.85
N ALA A 192 -3.31 -13.11 6.13
CA ALA A 192 -3.75 -11.73 6.03
C ALA A 192 -4.16 -11.15 7.40
N ARG A 193 -4.80 -11.96 8.24
CA ARG A 193 -5.12 -11.59 9.63
C ARG A 193 -3.85 -11.33 10.46
N ASP A 194 -2.79 -12.12 10.29
CA ASP A 194 -1.53 -11.90 10.99
C ASP A 194 -0.77 -10.65 10.50
N ARG A 195 -1.04 -10.22 9.25
CA ARG A 195 -0.54 -8.95 8.71
C ARG A 195 -1.35 -7.74 9.18
N ALA A 196 -2.59 -7.91 9.61
CA ALA A 196 -3.43 -6.83 10.14
C ALA A 196 -3.15 -6.59 11.63
N ALA A 197 -2.58 -5.42 11.96
CA ALA A 197 -2.35 -5.07 13.37
C ALA A 197 -3.61 -4.57 14.09
N ALA A 198 -4.56 -3.96 13.37
CA ALA A 198 -5.77 -3.41 13.97
C ALA A 198 -7.06 -3.80 13.23
N LEU A 199 -7.07 -3.77 11.90
CA LEU A 199 -8.26 -4.01 11.09
C LEU A 199 -7.95 -4.90 9.88
N LEU A 200 -8.76 -5.94 9.70
CA LEU A 200 -8.83 -6.74 8.49
C LEU A 200 -10.18 -6.50 7.82
N ILE A 201 -10.18 -5.93 6.62
CA ILE A 201 -11.37 -5.82 5.77
C ILE A 201 -11.29 -6.93 4.72
N VAL A 202 -12.35 -7.72 4.56
CA VAL A 202 -12.41 -8.77 3.53
C VAL A 202 -13.58 -8.47 2.60
N CYS A 203 -13.28 -8.26 1.32
CA CYS A 203 -14.23 -7.99 0.25
C CYS A 203 -14.43 -9.28 -0.56
N GLY A 204 -15.64 -9.84 -0.56
CA GLY A 204 -15.90 -11.10 -1.26
C GLY A 204 -17.17 -11.82 -0.82
N ASP A 205 -17.30 -13.08 -1.26
CA ASP A 205 -18.46 -13.91 -0.94
C ASP A 205 -18.51 -14.24 0.57
N PRO A 206 -19.60 -13.86 1.28
CA PRO A 206 -19.71 -14.11 2.71
C PRO A 206 -19.63 -15.58 3.11
N GLN A 207 -20.10 -16.50 2.27
CA GLN A 207 -20.12 -17.93 2.59
C GLN A 207 -18.70 -18.50 2.53
N THR A 208 -17.94 -18.18 1.47
CA THR A 208 -16.53 -18.55 1.33
C THR A 208 -15.71 -17.97 2.49
N ILE A 209 -15.90 -16.70 2.84
CA ILE A 209 -15.13 -16.01 3.89
C ILE A 209 -15.46 -16.57 5.28
N ASN A 210 -16.73 -16.75 5.62
CA ASN A 210 -17.12 -17.30 6.92
C ASN A 210 -16.65 -18.75 7.12
N SER A 211 -16.67 -19.54 6.04
CA SER A 211 -16.12 -20.90 6.05
C SER A 211 -14.62 -20.89 6.34
N ALA A 212 -13.87 -19.99 5.68
CA ALA A 212 -12.43 -19.84 5.85
C ALA A 212 -12.02 -19.28 7.24
N LEU A 213 -12.84 -18.42 7.85
CA LEU A 213 -12.62 -17.88 9.20
C LEU A 213 -13.00 -18.86 10.32
N GLY A 214 -13.51 -20.06 9.98
CA GLY A 214 -13.93 -21.06 10.95
C GLY A 214 -15.23 -20.70 11.68
N ALA A 215 -16.04 -19.80 11.11
CA ALA A 215 -17.34 -19.39 11.66
C ALA A 215 -18.50 -20.34 11.25
N GLY A 216 -18.18 -21.51 10.70
CA GLY A 216 -19.17 -22.49 10.24
C GLY A 216 -19.09 -23.79 11.02
N VAL A 217 -19.69 -23.83 12.21
CA VAL A 217 -20.63 -24.85 12.76
C VAL A 217 -21.27 -24.26 14.03
#